data_AF-A0A926X5U2-F1
#
_entry.id   AF-A0A926X5U2-F1
#
_cell.length_a   1.000
_cell.length_b   1.000
_cell.length_c   1.000
_cell.angle_alpha   90.00
_cell.angle_beta   90.00
_cell.angle_gamma   90.00
#
_symmetry.space_group_name_H-M   'P 1'
#
loop_
_entity.id
_entity.type
_entity.pdbx_description
1 polymer ?
#
loop_
_entity_poly.entity_id
_entity_poly.type
_entity_poly.pdbx_seq_one_letter_code
_entity_poly.pdbx_strand_id
1 'polypeptide(L)'
;MAQRVAIAHALVTKPMTLLLDEPFTALDVFTRATLQDHLLDIWNDDRPTLILVTHDIEEALVLSDHVILLRPNPGQIHREFTLDLPRPRRRTDAHLQRWKERLVDELNLSLIERSLTEV
;
A
#
# COMPACT_ATOMS: atom_id res chain seq x y z
N MET A 1 -15.12 4.55 12.44
CA MET A 1 -15.34 3.34 13.28
C MET A 1 -15.65 2.08 12.48
N ALA A 2 -16.52 2.12 11.46
CA ALA A 2 -16.89 0.91 10.69
C ALA A 2 -15.69 0.16 10.07
N GLN A 3 -14.70 0.87 9.52
CA GLN A 3 -13.56 0.25 8.83
C GLN A 3 -12.62 -0.50 9.77
N ARG A 4 -12.40 0.02 10.99
CA ARG A 4 -11.65 -0.66 12.05
C ARG A 4 -12.32 -1.98 12.46
N VAL A 5 -13.66 -1.98 12.56
CA VAL A 5 -14.44 -3.18 12.88
C VAL A 5 -14.35 -4.20 11.75
N ALA A 6 -14.39 -3.75 10.48
CA ALA A 6 -14.26 -4.63 9.33
C ALA A 6 -12.90 -5.32 9.26
N ILE A 7 -11.80 -4.59 9.47
CA ILE A 7 -10.45 -5.15 9.50
C ILE A 7 -10.31 -6.16 10.65
N ALA A 8 -10.77 -5.80 11.86
CA ALA A 8 -10.74 -6.71 13.00
C ALA A 8 -11.58 -7.98 12.77
N HIS A 9 -12.76 -7.86 12.16
CA HIS A 9 -13.60 -9.00 11.81
C HIS A 9 -12.94 -9.90 10.75
N ALA A 10 -12.24 -9.33 9.78
CA ALA A 10 -11.51 -10.12 8.80
C ALA A 10 -10.33 -10.87 9.43
N LEU A 11 -9.66 -10.28 10.43
CA LEU A 11 -8.50 -10.87 11.10
C LEU A 11 -8.87 -11.90 12.19
N VAL A 12 -10.05 -11.79 12.82
CA VAL A 12 -10.47 -12.70 13.91
C VAL A 12 -10.57 -14.16 13.47
N THR A 13 -10.82 -14.40 12.19
CA THR A 13 -10.92 -15.75 11.60
C THR A 13 -9.54 -16.35 11.28
N LYS A 14 -8.45 -15.63 11.55
CA LYS A 14 -7.07 -16.03 11.22
C LYS A 14 -6.93 -16.51 9.78
N PRO A 15 -7.34 -15.68 8.79
CA PRO A 15 -7.33 -16.10 7.40
C PRO A 15 -5.89 -16.34 6.93
N MET A 16 -5.70 -17.22 5.95
CA MET A 16 -4.38 -17.35 5.30
C MET A 16 -4.04 -16.13 4.42
N THR A 17 -5.08 -15.47 3.89
CA THR A 17 -4.96 -14.31 3.00
C THR A 17 -6.01 -13.26 3.35
N LEU A 18 -5.58 -12.00 3.40
CA LEU A 18 -6.45 -10.83 3.61
C LEU A 18 -6.36 -9.91 2.39
N LEU A 19 -7.50 -9.63 1.77
CA LEU A 19 -7.63 -8.70 0.64
C LEU A 19 -8.27 -7.41 1.13
N LEU A 20 -7.62 -6.28 0.87
CA LEU A 20 -8.11 -4.96 1.26
C LEU A 20 -8.16 -4.05 0.03
N ASP A 21 -9.33 -3.47 -0.23
CA ASP A 21 -9.54 -2.51 -1.30
C ASP A 21 -9.83 -1.13 -0.69
N GLU A 22 -8.91 -0.18 -0.89
CA GLU A 22 -8.98 1.19 -0.36
C GLU A 22 -9.32 1.28 1.15
N PRO A 23 -8.64 0.50 2.03
CA PRO A 23 -9.06 0.29 3.42
C PRO A 23 -8.87 1.51 4.35
N PHE A 24 -8.22 2.58 3.91
CA PHE A 24 -7.99 3.75 4.76
C PHE A 24 -8.30 5.11 4.10
N THR A 25 -8.93 5.07 2.93
CA THR A 25 -9.19 6.25 2.08
C THR A 25 -10.16 7.25 2.72
N ALA A 26 -11.12 6.77 3.50
CA ALA A 26 -12.12 7.62 4.16
C ALA A 26 -11.66 8.20 5.52
N LEU A 27 -10.38 8.09 5.85
CA LEU A 27 -9.85 8.47 7.17
C LEU A 27 -8.95 9.70 7.09
N ASP A 28 -8.98 10.52 8.14
CA ASP A 28 -8.00 11.58 8.35
C ASP A 28 -6.60 11.01 8.59
N VAL A 29 -5.58 11.86 8.43
CA VAL A 29 -4.17 11.48 8.47
C VAL A 29 -3.77 10.76 9.77
N PHE A 30 -4.23 11.25 10.93
CA PHE A 30 -3.86 10.67 12.22
C PHE A 30 -4.56 9.33 12.47
N THR A 31 -5.85 9.25 12.15
CA THR A 31 -6.61 8.00 12.27
C THR A 31 -6.08 6.94 11.31
N ARG A 32 -5.74 7.32 10.07
CA ARG A 32 -5.12 6.44 9.08
C ARG A 32 -3.82 5.85 9.60
N ALA A 33 -2.89 6.69 10.05
CA ALA A 33 -1.60 6.24 10.56
C ALA A 33 -1.77 5.26 11.72
N THR A 34 -2.64 5.58 12.66
CA THR A 34 -2.94 4.73 13.82
C THR A 34 -3.51 3.36 13.41
N LEU A 35 -4.44 3.32 12.46
CA LEU A 35 -5.02 2.06 12.00
C LEU A 35 -4.06 1.22 11.16
N GLN A 36 -3.19 1.85 10.36
CA GLN A 36 -2.13 1.15 9.64
C GLN A 36 -1.16 0.49 10.62
N ASP A 37 -0.77 1.19 11.68
CA ASP A 37 0.11 0.66 12.72
C ASP A 37 -0.57 -0.52 13.45
N HIS A 38 -1.85 -0.38 13.83
CA HIS A 38 -2.62 -1.49 14.42
C HIS A 38 -2.79 -2.69 13.47
N LEU A 39 -2.98 -2.46 12.16
CA LEU A 39 -3.04 -3.55 11.19
C LEU A 39 -1.72 -4.32 11.18
N LEU A 40 -0.58 -3.63 11.17
CA LEU A 40 0.75 -4.27 11.21
C LEU A 40 0.98 -5.03 12.51
N ASP A 41 0.54 -4.49 13.65
CA ASP A 41 0.65 -5.16 14.94
C ASP A 41 -0.11 -6.50 14.93
N ILE A 42 -1.38 -6.49 14.51
CA ILE A 42 -2.21 -7.71 14.45
C ILE A 42 -1.68 -8.67 13.36
N TRP A 43 -1.28 -8.14 12.22
CA TRP A 43 -0.69 -8.92 11.13
C TRP A 43 0.57 -9.65 11.59
N ASN A 44 1.37 -9.08 12.49
CA ASN A 44 2.62 -9.70 12.94
C ASN A 44 2.41 -10.98 13.77
N ASP A 45 1.22 -11.23 14.32
CA ASP A 45 0.91 -12.43 15.11
C ASP A 45 0.80 -13.69 14.24
N ASP A 46 -0.04 -13.67 13.20
CA ASP A 46 -0.31 -14.83 12.34
C ASP A 46 0.32 -14.69 10.93
N ARG A 47 0.84 -13.51 10.58
CA ARG A 47 1.48 -13.14 9.30
C ARG A 47 0.73 -13.67 8.06
N PRO A 48 -0.58 -13.38 7.93
CA PRO A 48 -1.32 -13.77 6.74
C PRO A 48 -0.79 -13.06 5.50
N THR A 49 -1.02 -13.60 4.31
CA THR A 49 -0.70 -12.89 3.07
C THR A 49 -1.63 -11.69 2.94
N LEU A 50 -1.10 -10.47 2.96
CA LEU A 50 -1.87 -9.24 2.81
C LEU A 50 -1.75 -8.74 1.37
N ILE A 51 -2.88 -8.58 0.69
CA ILE A 51 -2.96 -7.89 -0.61
C ILE A 51 -3.78 -6.63 -0.41
N LEU A 52 -3.18 -5.50 -0.77
CA LEU A 52 -3.74 -4.17 -0.62
C LEU A 52 -3.83 -3.49 -1.97
N VAL A 53 -5.01 -2.95 -2.28
CA VAL A 53 -5.20 -1.99 -3.38
C VAL A 53 -5.36 -0.61 -2.75
N THR A 54 -4.53 0.33 -3.20
CA THR A 54 -4.52 1.70 -2.69
C THR A 54 -4.01 2.65 -3.76
N HIS A 55 -4.51 3.88 -3.73
CA HIS A 55 -3.97 5.01 -4.49
C HIS A 55 -2.99 5.87 -3.65
N ASP A 56 -2.72 5.50 -2.39
CA ASP A 56 -1.78 6.20 -1.52
C ASP A 56 -0.40 5.50 -1.52
N ILE A 57 0.60 6.18 -2.07
CA ILE A 57 1.98 5.66 -2.19
C ILE A 57 2.60 5.43 -0.81
N GLU A 58 2.33 6.31 0.15
CA GLU A 58 2.91 6.19 1.49
C GLU A 58 2.34 4.97 2.21
N GLU A 59 1.05 4.71 2.05
CA GLU A 59 0.42 3.51 2.54
C GLU A 59 1.03 2.22 1.95
N ALA A 60 1.21 2.18 0.63
CA ALA A 60 1.85 1.05 -0.04
C ALA A 60 3.26 0.79 0.51
N LEU A 61 4.02 1.86 0.74
CA LEU A 61 5.38 1.82 1.31
C LEU A 61 5.43 1.48 2.79
N VAL A 62 4.40 1.77 3.57
CA VAL A 62 4.36 1.44 4.99
C VAL A 62 3.98 -0.04 5.17
N LEU A 63 3.03 -0.53 4.39
CA LEU A 63 2.40 -1.83 4.63
C LEU A 63 3.04 -2.99 3.86
N SER A 64 3.57 -2.77 2.66
CA SER A 64 3.84 -3.85 1.70
C SER A 64 5.32 -4.24 1.60
N ASP A 65 5.66 -5.48 1.31
CA ASP A 65 7.03 -5.87 0.93
C ASP A 65 7.25 -5.81 -0.58
N HIS A 66 6.16 -5.95 -1.34
CA HIS A 66 6.13 -5.90 -2.79
C HIS A 66 5.08 -4.87 -3.22
N VAL A 67 5.43 -4.04 -4.21
CA VAL A 67 4.53 -3.04 -4.78
C VAL A 67 4.42 -3.27 -6.28
N ILE A 68 3.18 -3.40 -6.76
CA ILE A 68 2.87 -3.52 -8.19
C ILE A 68 2.23 -2.21 -8.61
N LEU A 69 2.89 -1.48 -9.50
CA LEU A 69 2.31 -0.29 -10.11
C LEU A 69 1.44 -0.69 -11.30
N LEU A 70 0.22 -0.17 -11.33
CA LEU A 70 -0.72 -0.36 -12.42
C LEU A 70 -0.81 0.91 -13.25
N ARG A 71 -0.82 0.77 -14.58
CA ARG A 71 -1.19 1.86 -15.49
C ARG A 71 -2.71 1.97 -15.57
N PRO A 72 -3.28 3.18 -15.61
CA PRO A 72 -4.70 3.37 -15.82
C PRO A 72 -5.08 3.04 -17.28
N ASN A 73 -6.28 2.48 -17.47
CA ASN A 73 -7.00 2.40 -18.75
C ASN A 73 -6.20 1.96 -20.00
N PRO A 74 -6.10 0.66 -20.30
CA PRO A 74 -6.55 -0.48 -19.50
C PRO A 74 -5.60 -0.80 -18.34
N GLY A 75 -6.14 -1.37 -17.25
CA GLY A 75 -5.37 -1.78 -16.08
C GLY A 75 -4.30 -2.81 -16.45
N GLN A 76 -3.05 -2.35 -16.59
CA GLN A 76 -1.91 -3.18 -16.92
C GLN A 76 -0.81 -3.00 -15.88
N ILE A 77 -0.07 -4.06 -15.61
CA ILE A 77 1.14 -3.97 -14.78
C ILE A 77 2.14 -3.08 -15.51
N HIS A 78 2.52 -1.98 -14.88
CA HIS A 78 3.58 -1.10 -15.35
C HIS A 78 4.94 -1.65 -14.93
N ARG A 79 5.10 -1.88 -13.63
CA ARG A 79 6.35 -2.27 -12.99
C ARG A 79 6.07 -2.87 -11.63
N GLU A 80 6.94 -3.79 -11.23
CA GLU A 80 6.93 -4.42 -9.92
C GLU A 80 8.19 -4.02 -9.14
N PHE A 81 8.03 -3.83 -7.84
CA PHE A 81 9.10 -3.45 -6.92
C PHE A 81 9.12 -4.40 -5.74
N THR A 82 10.31 -4.87 -5.39
CA THR A 82 10.58 -5.47 -4.08
C THR A 82 11.21 -4.39 -3.21
N LEU A 83 10.56 -4.07 -2.10
CA LEU A 83 10.99 -2.98 -1.23
C LEU A 83 12.05 -3.49 -0.26
N ASP A 84 13.28 -2.98 -0.42
CA ASP A 84 14.35 -3.15 0.57
C ASP A 84 14.15 -2.15 1.71
N LEU A 85 13.08 -2.36 2.49
CA LEU A 85 12.68 -1.54 3.62
C LEU A 85 12.37 -2.45 4.82
N PRO A 86 13.33 -2.66 5.74
CA PRO A 86 13.09 -3.49 6.91
C PRO A 86 11.99 -2.91 7.81
N ARG A 87 11.23 -3.78 8.47
CA ARG A 87 10.26 -3.38 9.51
C ARG A 87 10.96 -3.32 10.88
N PRO A 88 10.57 -2.40 11.78
CA PRO A 88 9.50 -1.42 11.65
C PRO A 88 9.90 -0.20 10.80
N ARG A 89 8.97 0.24 9.93
CA ARG A 89 9.20 1.38 9.05
C ARG A 89 8.73 2.66 9.73
N ARG A 90 9.59 3.68 9.79
CA ARG A 90 9.21 5.01 10.26
C ARG A 90 8.89 5.86 9.04
N ARG A 91 7.73 6.54 9.06
CA ARG A 91 7.31 7.47 7.99
C ARG A 91 8.31 8.62 7.77
N THR A 92 9.14 8.92 8.78
CA THR A 92 10.21 9.93 8.73
C THR A 92 11.57 9.38 8.28
N ASP A 93 11.69 8.10 7.92
CA ASP A 93 12.95 7.51 7.47
C ASP A 93 13.33 8.03 6.07
N ALA A 94 14.58 8.47 5.93
CA ALA A 94 15.13 8.92 4.66
C ALA A 94 15.09 7.82 3.58
N HIS A 95 15.21 6.54 3.94
CA HIS A 95 15.11 5.43 2.99
C HIS A 95 13.69 5.31 2.43
N LEU A 96 12.68 5.46 3.29
CA LEU A 96 11.28 5.44 2.87
C LEU A 96 10.97 6.64 1.96
N GLN A 97 11.51 7.81 2.29
CA GLN A 97 11.39 9.00 1.44
C GLN A 97 11.99 8.80 0.05
N ARG A 98 13.18 8.19 -0.06
CA ARG A 98 13.79 7.86 -1.37
C ARG A 98 12.93 6.89 -2.18
N TRP A 99 12.33 5.90 -1.53
CA TRP A 99 11.40 4.99 -2.19
C TRP A 99 10.12 5.69 -2.66
N LYS A 100 9.61 6.65 -1.87
CA LYS A 100 8.46 7.48 -2.24
C LYS A 100 8.75 8.29 -3.50
N GLU A 101 9.89 8.97 -3.55
CA GLU A 101 10.35 9.71 -4.74
C GLU A 101 10.43 8.78 -5.96
N ARG A 102 11.08 7.61 -5.82
CA ARG A 102 11.18 6.64 -6.90
C ARG A 102 9.83 6.16 -7.44
N LEU A 103 8.88 5.84 -6.57
CA LEU A 103 7.54 5.38 -6.98
C LEU A 103 6.74 6.50 -7.66
N VAL A 104 6.85 7.74 -7.17
CA VAL A 104 6.23 8.91 -7.79
C VAL A 104 6.79 9.13 -9.19
N ASP A 105 8.12 9.08 -9.36
CA ASP A 105 8.76 9.23 -10.66
C ASP A 105 8.31 8.15 -11.64
N GLU A 106 8.24 6.89 -11.20
CA GLU A 106 7.75 5.79 -12.05
C GLU A 106 6.28 5.98 -12.45
N LEU A 107 5.42 6.36 -11.50
CA LEU A 107 4.02 6.65 -11.78
C LEU A 107 3.89 7.77 -12.83
N ASN A 108 4.68 8.83 -12.70
CA ASN A 108 4.70 9.93 -13.66
C ASN A 108 5.14 9.46 -15.06
N LEU A 109 6.20 8.65 -15.15
CA LEU A 109 6.66 8.07 -16.41
C LEU A 109 5.55 7.22 -17.07
N SER A 110 4.85 6.41 -16.27
CA SER A 110 3.76 5.57 -16.74
C SER A 110 2.61 6.37 -17.37
N LEU A 111 2.36 7.60 -16.88
CA LEU A 111 1.34 8.50 -17.40
C LEU A 111 1.80 9.23 -18.67
N ILE A 112 3.10 9.54 -18.77
CA ILE A 112 3.69 10.18 -19.95
C ILE A 112 3.72 9.21 -21.14
N GLU A 113 4.18 7.97 -20.95
CA GLU A 113 4.21 6.94 -22.00
C GLU A 113 2.83 6.72 -22.64
N ARG A 114 1.78 6.76 -21.82
CA ARG A 114 0.39 6.70 -22.29
C ARG A 114 0.07 7.85 -23.25
N SER A 115 0.45 9.07 -22.88
CA SER A 115 0.17 10.28 -23.67
C SER A 115 0.84 10.26 -25.05
N LEU A 116 1.97 9.54 -25.19
CA LEU A 116 2.68 9.36 -26.45
C LEU A 116 2.11 8.21 -27.32
N THR A 117 1.39 7.27 -26.72
CA THR A 117 0.82 6.10 -27.42
C THR A 117 -0.59 6.37 -27.96
N GLU A 118 -1.26 7.44 -27.49
CA GLU A 118 -2.61 7.86 -27.91
C GLU A 118 -2.62 8.86 -29.09
N VAL A 119 -1.47 9.11 -29.74
CA VAL A 119 -1.33 9.96 -30.95
C VAL A 119 -1.01 9.11 -32.17
#